data_AF-A0A2V2EEG3-F1
#
_entry.id   AF-A0A2V2EEG3-F1
#
_cell.length_a   1.000
_cell.length_b   1.000
_cell.length_c   1.000
_cell.angle_alpha   90.00
_cell.angle_beta   90.00
_cell.angle_gamma   90.00
#
_symmetry.space_group_name_H-M   'P 1'
#
loop_
_entity.id
_entity.type
_entity.pdbx_description
1 polymer ?
#
loop_
_entity_poly.entity_id
_entity_poly.type
_entity_poly.pdbx_seq_one_letter_code
_entity_poly.pdbx_strand_id
1 'polypeptide(L)'
;MWRRIGRRRRQMRDQELVNALRRLKVETGSLACPGCGHEHNCGIHGCAIMQAAADRLDNQSTHIAALQKEIENLRGQVPRWIPVMERRPEQDGKYLCVYSFRTMDDSPARMSFPSVLDYYATDPVPHFQHEGVNEMHVTHWMPLPLPIPMESIYG
;
A
#
# COMPACT_ATOMS: atom_id res chain seq x y z
N MET A 1 26.82 34.19 17.79
CA MET A 1 26.08 33.14 18.51
C MET A 1 24.58 33.38 18.32
N TRP A 2 23.94 32.78 17.31
CA TRP A 2 22.50 32.97 17.04
C TRP A 2 21.76 31.65 17.27
N ARG A 3 20.90 31.61 18.30
CA ARG A 3 20.05 30.45 18.62
C ARG A 3 18.87 30.41 17.65
N ARG A 4 18.88 29.46 16.72
CA ARG A 4 17.73 29.12 15.86
C ARG A 4 16.71 28.37 16.71
N ILE A 5 15.76 29.08 17.34
CA ILE A 5 14.60 28.47 18.01
C ILE A 5 13.65 27.98 16.92
N GLY A 6 13.91 26.79 16.38
CA GLY A 6 12.94 26.10 15.55
C GLY A 6 11.80 25.60 16.43
N ARG A 7 10.64 26.29 16.42
CA ARG A 7 9.40 25.70 16.93
C ARG A 7 9.12 24.45 16.09
N ARG A 8 9.33 23.25 16.66
CA ARG A 8 8.77 22.02 16.12
C ARG A 8 7.25 22.19 16.09
N ARG A 9 6.69 22.42 14.91
CA ARG A 9 5.24 22.52 14.72
C ARG A 9 4.68 21.14 15.05
N ARG A 10 3.87 21.03 16.10
CA ARG A 10 3.20 19.77 16.45
C ARG A 10 2.34 19.36 15.25
N GLN A 11 2.50 18.13 14.79
CA GLN A 11 1.65 17.59 13.73
C GLN A 11 0.26 17.37 14.33
N MET A 12 -0.74 18.10 13.82
CA MET A 12 -2.14 17.92 14.19
C MET A 12 -2.68 16.68 13.49
N ARG A 13 -3.52 15.91 14.19
CA ARG A 13 -4.31 14.85 13.56
C ARG A 13 -5.38 15.46 12.66
N ASP A 14 -5.80 14.75 11.62
CA ASP A 14 -6.79 15.24 10.65
C ASP A 14 -8.08 15.72 11.35
N GLN A 15 -8.56 14.98 12.36
CA GLN A 15 -9.73 15.39 13.14
C GLN A 15 -9.50 16.68 13.93
N GLU A 16 -8.29 16.90 14.44
CA GLU A 16 -7.93 18.13 15.16
C GLU A 16 -7.86 19.31 14.20
N LEU A 17 -7.36 19.09 12.98
CA LEU A 17 -7.35 20.09 11.91
C LEU A 17 -8.78 20.44 11.47
N VAL A 18 -9.61 19.45 11.16
CA VAL A 18 -11.02 19.64 10.79
C VAL A 18 -11.77 20.40 11.90
N ASN A 19 -11.57 20.00 13.16
CA ASN A 19 -12.18 20.69 14.30
C ASN A 19 -11.66 22.13 14.47
N ALA A 20 -10.36 22.36 14.26
CA ALA A 20 -9.78 23.70 14.29
C ALA A 20 -10.34 24.58 13.16
N LEU A 21 -10.51 24.03 11.95
CA LEU A 21 -11.13 24.71 10.81
C LEU A 21 -12.58 25.11 11.12
N ARG A 22 -13.36 24.20 11.72
CA ARG A 22 -14.74 24.46 12.17
C ARG A 22 -14.80 25.50 13.32
N ARG A 23 -13.74 25.59 14.14
CA ARG A 23 -13.64 26.48 15.32
C ARG A 23 -12.92 27.80 15.10
N LEU A 24 -12.40 28.08 13.89
CA LEU A 24 -11.69 29.32 13.51
C LEU A 24 -12.56 30.60 13.56
N LYS A 25 -13.65 30.55 14.34
CA LYS A 25 -14.58 31.62 14.70
C LYS A 25 -14.27 32.29 16.04
N VAL A 26 -13.62 31.62 17.01
CA VAL A 26 -13.86 31.97 18.43
C VAL A 26 -12.77 32.81 19.11
N GLU A 27 -11.49 32.75 18.70
CA GLU A 27 -10.43 33.29 19.57
C GLU A 27 -9.86 34.67 19.20
N THR A 28 -10.15 35.23 18.03
CA THR A 28 -9.43 36.43 17.59
C THR A 28 -10.16 37.74 17.76
N GLY A 29 -11.46 37.76 18.09
CA GLY A 29 -12.24 39.00 18.20
C GLY A 29 -12.12 39.93 16.97
N SER A 30 -11.65 39.37 15.84
CA SER A 30 -11.15 40.12 14.70
C SER A 30 -11.59 39.39 13.45
N LEU A 31 -12.55 40.01 12.75
CA LEU A 31 -12.80 39.98 11.30
C LEU A 31 -12.07 38.88 10.49
N ALA A 32 -12.28 37.60 10.78
CA ALA A 32 -11.65 36.50 10.03
C ALA A 32 -12.29 36.26 8.65
N CYS A 33 -13.24 37.11 8.27
CA CYS A 33 -13.90 37.09 7.00
C CYS A 33 -14.51 38.47 6.75
N PRO A 34 -13.91 39.35 5.92
CA PRO A 34 -14.53 40.62 5.51
C PRO A 34 -15.77 40.42 4.60
N GLY A 35 -16.33 39.20 4.57
CA GLY A 35 -17.26 38.69 3.57
C GLY A 35 -16.51 37.77 2.60
N CYS A 36 -16.69 36.46 2.73
CA CYS A 36 -16.12 35.48 1.80
C CYS A 36 -16.83 35.46 0.44
N GLY A 37 -17.85 36.32 0.27
CA GLY A 37 -18.70 36.38 -0.93
C GLY A 37 -19.66 35.20 -1.07
N HIS A 38 -19.49 34.13 -0.30
CA HIS A 38 -20.34 32.93 -0.36
C HIS A 38 -21.51 32.92 0.62
N GLU A 39 -21.40 33.63 1.74
CA GLU A 39 -22.48 33.71 2.72
C GLU A 39 -22.48 35.07 3.43
N HIS A 40 -23.68 35.61 3.63
CA HIS A 40 -23.85 36.79 4.47
C HIS A 40 -23.70 36.39 5.94
N ASN A 41 -23.15 37.29 6.76
CA ASN A 41 -23.06 37.08 8.22
C ASN A 41 -22.14 35.94 8.69
N CYS A 42 -20.99 35.77 8.02
CA CYS A 42 -19.92 34.83 8.41
C CYS A 42 -19.44 35.00 9.87
N GLY A 43 -19.72 36.15 10.52
CA GLY A 43 -19.45 36.38 11.94
C GLY A 43 -20.35 35.56 12.90
N ILE A 44 -21.58 35.22 12.50
CA ILE A 44 -22.52 34.44 13.32
C ILE A 44 -22.45 32.95 12.99
N HIS A 45 -22.28 32.58 11.73
CA HIS A 45 -22.29 31.16 11.33
C HIS A 45 -20.89 30.55 11.21
N GLY A 46 -19.84 31.38 11.15
CA GLY A 46 -18.48 30.96 10.78
C GLY A 46 -18.24 31.16 9.28
N CYS A 47 -16.99 31.05 8.83
CA CYS A 47 -16.67 31.21 7.41
C CYS A 47 -17.13 29.99 6.61
N ALA A 48 -18.09 30.17 5.69
CA ALA A 48 -18.60 29.11 4.82
C ALA A 48 -17.50 28.36 4.04
N ILE A 49 -16.45 29.06 3.61
CA ILE A 49 -15.30 28.43 2.92
C ILE A 49 -14.57 27.47 3.85
N MET A 50 -14.34 27.87 5.10
CA MET A 50 -13.62 27.05 6.08
C MET A 50 -14.42 25.82 6.48
N GLN A 51 -15.76 25.95 6.54
CA GLN A 51 -16.66 24.82 6.75
C GLN A 51 -16.65 23.87 5.56
N ALA A 52 -16.84 24.39 4.34
CA ALA A 52 -16.78 23.58 3.13
C ALA A 52 -15.42 22.88 2.96
N ALA A 53 -14.32 23.54 3.34
CA ALA A 53 -13.00 22.93 3.36
C ALA A 53 -12.90 21.83 4.42
N ALA A 54 -13.39 22.07 5.64
CA ALA A 54 -13.42 21.07 6.70
C ALA A 54 -14.22 19.83 6.30
N ASP A 55 -15.40 20.01 5.69
CA ASP A 55 -16.26 18.91 5.26
C ASP A 55 -15.66 18.12 4.09
N ARG A 56 -15.02 18.81 3.13
CA ARG A 56 -14.27 18.12 2.06
C ARG A 56 -13.10 17.32 2.62
N LEU A 57 -12.36 17.85 3.59
CA LEU A 57 -11.27 17.13 4.25
C LEU A 57 -11.80 15.90 5.00
N ASP A 58 -12.88 16.04 5.76
CA ASP A 58 -13.53 14.94 6.51
C ASP A 58 -13.99 13.82 5.56
N ASN A 59 -14.61 14.20 4.44
CA ASN A 59 -15.03 13.26 3.41
C ASN A 59 -13.84 12.57 2.72
N GLN A 60 -12.78 13.31 2.41
CA GLN A 60 -11.54 12.75 1.87
C GLN A 60 -10.87 11.77 2.84
N SER A 61 -10.78 12.12 4.13
CA SER A 61 -10.24 11.23 5.16
C SER A 61 -11.07 9.94 5.25
N THR A 62 -12.39 10.02 5.14
CA THR A 62 -13.29 8.85 5.11
C THR A 62 -13.03 7.97 3.89
N HIS A 63 -12.93 8.56 2.70
CA HIS A 63 -12.62 7.83 1.47
C HIS A 63 -11.22 7.18 1.52
N ILE A 64 -10.22 7.89 2.05
CA ILE A 64 -8.87 7.35 2.22
C ILE A 64 -8.90 6.13 3.16
N ALA A 65 -9.62 6.20 4.28
CA ALA A 65 -9.74 5.06 5.20
C ALA A 65 -10.43 3.85 4.54
N ALA A 66 -11.47 4.09 3.73
CA ALA A 66 -12.14 3.04 2.97
C ALA A 66 -11.21 2.40 1.93
N LEU A 67 -10.48 3.21 1.16
CA LEU A 67 -9.50 2.74 0.18
C LEU A 67 -8.35 1.99 0.84
N GLN A 68 -7.87 2.43 2.00
CA GLN A 68 -6.84 1.72 2.76
C GLN A 68 -7.31 0.32 3.19
N LYS A 69 -8.56 0.21 3.65
CA LYS A 69 -9.16 -1.08 4.00
C LYS A 69 -9.26 -1.99 2.77
N GLU A 70 -9.66 -1.44 1.63
CA GLU A 70 -9.76 -2.21 0.39
C GLU A 70 -8.38 -2.65 -0.12
N ILE A 71 -7.37 -1.78 -0.06
CA ILE A 71 -5.99 -2.14 -0.38
C ILE A 71 -5.51 -3.28 0.51
N GLU A 72 -5.81 -3.26 1.81
CA GLU A 72 -5.43 -4.34 2.72
C GLU A 72 -6.13 -5.66 2.37
N ASN A 73 -7.41 -5.60 2.03
CA ASN A 73 -8.17 -6.75 1.53
C ASN A 73 -7.53 -7.33 0.25
N LEU A 74 -7.28 -6.48 -0.74
CA LEU A 74 -6.65 -6.87 -2.01
C LEU A 74 -5.23 -7.41 -1.80
N ARG A 75 -4.45 -6.83 -0.88
CA ARG A 75 -3.13 -7.35 -0.50
C ARG A 75 -3.20 -8.75 0.11
N GLY A 76 -4.27 -9.06 0.84
CA GLY A 76 -4.53 -10.42 1.33
C GLY A 76 -4.89 -11.42 0.22
N GLN A 77 -5.42 -10.94 -0.91
CA GLN A 77 -5.80 -11.77 -2.06
C GLN A 77 -4.67 -12.01 -3.06
N VAL A 78 -3.73 -11.06 -3.19
CA VAL A 78 -2.60 -11.19 -4.12
C VAL A 78 -1.53 -12.10 -3.52
N PRO A 79 -1.19 -13.24 -4.15
CA PRO A 79 -0.12 -14.09 -3.65
C PRO A 79 1.21 -13.35 -3.71
N ARG A 80 1.89 -13.27 -2.57
CA ARG A 80 3.21 -12.63 -2.44
C ARG A 80 4.29 -13.60 -2.92
N TRP A 81 5.30 -13.07 -3.63
CA TRP A 81 6.55 -13.79 -3.87
C TRP A 81 7.26 -14.09 -2.56
N ILE A 82 7.42 -15.36 -2.25
CA ILE A 82 8.07 -15.89 -1.04
C ILE A 82 9.49 -16.31 -1.42
N PRO A 83 10.54 -15.73 -0.81
CA PRO A 83 11.90 -16.21 -0.98
C PRO A 83 12.02 -17.66 -0.50
N VAL A 84 12.66 -18.54 -1.29
CA VAL A 84 12.88 -19.95 -0.92
C VAL A 84 13.65 -20.09 0.39
N MET A 85 14.56 -19.14 0.66
CA MET A 85 15.34 -19.07 1.90
C MET A 85 14.49 -18.67 3.12
N GLU A 86 13.37 -17.98 2.92
CA GLU A 86 12.43 -17.64 3.99
C GLU A 86 11.53 -18.84 4.30
N ARG A 87 10.90 -19.42 3.28
CA ARG A 87 10.02 -20.58 3.41
C ARG A 87 9.91 -21.32 2.09
N ARG A 88 9.79 -22.65 2.13
CA ARG A 88 9.45 -23.49 0.97
C ARG A 88 7.97 -23.88 0.98
N PRO A 89 7.40 -24.31 -0.15
CA PRO A 89 6.05 -24.87 -0.14
C PRO A 89 5.96 -26.07 0.82
N GLU A 90 4.78 -26.29 1.38
CA GLU A 90 4.55 -27.35 2.38
C GLU A 90 3.97 -28.62 1.75
N GLN A 91 3.46 -28.53 0.52
CA GLN A 91 2.72 -29.58 -0.16
C GLN A 91 3.31 -29.82 -1.55
N ASP A 92 3.12 -31.03 -2.06
CA ASP A 92 3.40 -31.34 -3.45
C ASP A 92 2.48 -30.54 -4.36
N GLY A 93 3.01 -30.04 -5.48
CA GLY A 93 2.18 -29.36 -6.47
C GLY A 93 2.94 -28.42 -7.37
N LYS A 94 2.17 -27.68 -8.17
CA LYS A 94 2.69 -26.69 -9.13
C LYS A 94 2.69 -25.31 -8.52
N TYR A 95 3.82 -24.63 -8.62
CA TYR A 95 4.03 -23.28 -8.09
C TYR A 95 4.60 -22.38 -9.18
N LEU A 96 4.26 -21.09 -9.12
CA LEU A 96 4.94 -20.11 -9.97
C LEU A 96 6.26 -19.75 -9.30
N CYS A 97 7.36 -19.92 -10.03
CA CYS A 97 8.71 -19.82 -9.51
C CYS A 97 9.53 -18.82 -10.31
N VAL A 98 10.48 -18.17 -9.64
CA VAL A 98 11.57 -17.41 -10.27
C VAL A 98 12.87 -18.13 -9.97
N TYR A 99 13.48 -18.70 -10.99
CA TYR A 99 14.76 -19.41 -10.85
C TYR A 99 15.89 -18.64 -11.54
N SER A 100 17.11 -18.91 -11.10
CA SER A 100 18.32 -18.36 -11.72
C SER A 100 19.37 -19.46 -11.84
N PHE A 101 20.34 -19.23 -12.72
CA PHE A 101 21.53 -20.08 -12.84
C PHE A 101 22.68 -19.37 -12.14
N ARG A 102 23.53 -20.11 -11.42
CA ARG A 102 24.84 -19.55 -11.06
C ARG A 102 25.66 -19.52 -12.35
N THR A 103 26.15 -18.33 -12.71
CA THR A 103 27.17 -18.19 -13.76
C THR A 103 28.53 -18.48 -13.14
N MET A 104 29.42 -19.13 -13.87
CA MET A 104 30.82 -19.36 -13.42
C MET A 104 31.57 -18.04 -13.19
N ASP A 105 31.10 -16.97 -13.83
CA ASP A 105 31.66 -15.64 -13.80
C ASP A 105 30.81 -14.79 -12.85
N ASP A 106 31.44 -14.04 -11.95
CA ASP A 106 30.86 -13.07 -10.98
C ASP A 106 30.11 -11.89 -11.65
N SER A 107 29.54 -12.12 -12.84
CA SER A 107 28.74 -11.17 -13.58
C SER A 107 27.49 -10.79 -12.77
N PRO A 108 27.26 -9.49 -12.51
CA PRO A 108 26.18 -9.00 -11.65
C PRO A 108 24.77 -9.20 -12.25
N ALA A 109 24.67 -9.68 -13.49
CA ALA A 109 23.40 -10.01 -14.13
C ALA A 109 23.04 -11.49 -13.88
N ARG A 110 22.55 -11.81 -12.67
CA ARG A 110 21.86 -13.09 -12.42
C ARG A 110 20.58 -13.12 -13.24
N MET A 111 20.65 -13.68 -14.44
CA MET A 111 19.47 -13.84 -15.30
C MET A 111 18.45 -14.70 -14.55
N SER A 112 17.28 -14.13 -14.32
CA SER A 112 16.19 -14.75 -13.56
C SER A 112 15.01 -14.98 -14.48
N PHE A 113 14.41 -16.16 -14.39
CA PHE A 113 13.36 -16.60 -15.30
C PHE A 113 12.12 -17.01 -14.52
N PRO A 114 10.92 -16.53 -14.91
CA PRO A 114 9.67 -17.04 -14.37
C PRO A 114 9.26 -18.34 -15.09
N SER A 115 8.88 -19.35 -14.33
CA SER A 115 8.23 -20.57 -14.87
C SER A 115 7.37 -21.24 -13.82
N VAL A 116 6.44 -22.09 -14.25
CA VAL A 116 5.71 -22.99 -13.35
C VAL A 116 6.52 -24.26 -13.18
N LEU A 117 6.86 -24.61 -11.95
CA LEU A 117 7.64 -25.79 -11.60
C LEU A 117 6.87 -26.66 -10.61
N ASP A 118 7.06 -27.97 -10.68
CA ASP A 118 6.61 -28.89 -9.64
C ASP A 118 7.51 -28.77 -8.40
N TYR A 119 6.91 -28.82 -7.22
CA TYR A 119 7.61 -28.96 -5.94
C TYR A 119 7.26 -30.32 -5.33
N TYR A 120 8.28 -31.04 -4.88
CA TYR A 120 8.16 -32.35 -4.26
C TYR A 120 8.47 -32.22 -2.77
N ALA A 121 7.44 -31.94 -1.97
CA ALA A 121 7.51 -31.80 -0.52
C ALA A 121 7.67 -33.16 0.18
N THR A 122 7.15 -34.24 -0.40
CA THR A 122 7.21 -35.59 0.20
C THR A 122 8.54 -36.33 -0.01
N ASP A 123 9.41 -35.81 -0.87
CA ASP A 123 10.69 -36.42 -1.15
C ASP A 123 11.60 -36.36 0.09
N PRO A 124 12.53 -37.33 0.27
CA PRO A 124 13.48 -37.31 1.39
C PRO A 124 14.27 -36.00 1.50
N VAL A 125 14.49 -35.35 0.36
CA VAL A 125 15.02 -33.99 0.26
C VAL A 125 14.06 -33.15 -0.58
N PRO A 126 13.23 -32.30 0.06
CA PRO A 126 12.26 -31.49 -0.66
C PRO A 126 12.89 -30.48 -1.61
N HIS A 127 12.52 -30.53 -2.89
CA HIS A 127 13.14 -29.74 -3.95
C HIS A 127 12.14 -29.35 -5.04
N PHE A 128 12.50 -28.30 -5.79
CA PHE A 128 11.80 -27.93 -7.00
C PHE A 128 12.29 -28.76 -8.18
N GLN A 129 11.42 -28.96 -9.16
CA GLN A 129 11.76 -29.57 -10.43
C GLN A 129 12.99 -28.88 -11.05
N HIS A 130 13.97 -29.68 -11.47
CA HIS A 130 15.25 -29.24 -12.05
C HIS A 130 16.21 -28.49 -11.10
N GLU A 131 15.89 -28.36 -9.80
CA GLU A 131 16.80 -27.76 -8.82
C GLU A 131 18.17 -28.49 -8.83
N GLY A 132 19.25 -27.73 -8.97
CA GLY A 132 20.63 -28.24 -9.06
C GLY A 132 21.09 -28.65 -10.46
N VAL A 133 20.18 -28.84 -11.43
CA VAL A 133 20.54 -29.15 -12.82
C VAL A 133 21.14 -27.89 -13.46
N ASN A 134 22.35 -27.97 -14.01
CA ASN A 134 23.08 -26.82 -14.57
C ASN A 134 23.17 -25.63 -13.60
N GLU A 135 23.30 -25.90 -12.30
CA GLU A 135 23.35 -24.88 -11.23
C GLU A 135 22.08 -24.00 -11.13
N MET A 136 20.96 -24.48 -11.69
CA MET A 136 19.65 -23.87 -11.55
C MET A 136 19.20 -23.92 -10.08
N HIS A 137 18.70 -22.81 -9.58
CA HIS A 137 18.10 -22.76 -8.24
C HIS A 137 16.92 -21.78 -8.22
N VAL A 138 15.85 -22.18 -7.54
CA VAL A 138 14.68 -21.32 -7.34
C VAL A 138 15.00 -20.29 -6.25
N THR A 139 14.76 -19.02 -6.55
CA THR A 139 14.98 -17.90 -5.63
C THR A 139 13.70 -17.51 -4.90
N HIS A 140 12.59 -17.48 -5.62
CA HIS A 140 11.28 -17.07 -5.12
C HIS A 140 10.19 -17.95 -5.70
N TRP A 141 9.10 -18.11 -4.97
CA TRP A 141 7.93 -18.84 -5.43
C TRP A 141 6.64 -18.18 -4.92
N MET A 142 5.52 -18.51 -5.55
CA MET A 142 4.19 -18.21 -5.03
C MET A 142 3.19 -19.30 -5.45
N PRO A 143 2.09 -19.51 -4.71
CA PRO A 143 1.01 -20.36 -5.20
C PRO A 143 0.50 -19.83 -6.54
N LEU A 144 0.03 -20.73 -7.39
CA LEU A 144 -0.60 -20.32 -8.65
C LEU A 144 -1.76 -19.37 -8.35
N PRO A 145 -1.82 -18.21 -9.00
CA PRO A 145 -2.93 -17.29 -8.80
C PRO A 145 -4.23 -17.98 -9.21
N LEU A 146 -5.28 -17.79 -8.41
CA LEU A 146 -6.61 -18.23 -8.82
C LEU A 146 -6.97 -17.56 -10.15
N PRO A 147 -7.64 -18.28 -11.07
CA PRO A 147 -8.11 -17.67 -12.30
C PRO A 147 -9.02 -16.49 -11.94
N ILE A 148 -8.76 -15.33 -12.55
CA ILE A 148 -9.66 -14.18 -12.44
C ILE A 148 -11.00 -14.64 -13.04
N PRO A 149 -12.13 -14.57 -12.31
CA PRO A 149 -13.42 -14.90 -12.88
C PRO A 149 -13.64 -14.06 -14.13
N MET A 150 -13.72 -14.71 -15.29
CA MET A 150 -14.10 -14.01 -16.51
C MET A 150 -15.59 -13.73 -16.38
N GLU A 151 -15.98 -12.46 -16.23
CA GLU A 151 -17.38 -12.08 -16.44
C GLU A 151 -17.73 -12.46 -17.88
N SER A 152 -18.78 -13.27 -18.05
CA SER A 152 -19.23 -13.72 -19.37
C SER A 152 -19.50 -12.50 -20.24
N ILE A 153 -18.65 -12.29 -21.25
CA ILE A 153 -18.88 -11.27 -22.29
C ILE A 153 -20.02 -11.65 -23.24
N TYR A 154 -20.66 -12.79 -23.01
CA TYR A 154 -21.88 -13.20 -23.66
C TYR A 154 -23.02 -13.10 -22.64
N GLY A 155 -23.83 -12.05 -22.79
CA GLY A 155 -25.16 -11.93 -22.21
C GLY A 155 -26.21 -12.63 -23.07
#